data_AF-A0A5M7BSD9-F1
#
_entry.id   AF-A0A5M7BSD9-F1
#
_cell.length_a   1.000
_cell.length_b   1.000
_cell.length_c   1.000
_cell.angle_alpha   90.00
_cell.angle_beta   90.00
_cell.angle_gamma   90.00
#
_symmetry.space_group_name_H-M   'P 1'
#
loop_
_entity.id
_entity.type
_entity.pdbx_description
1 polymer ?
#
loop_
_entity_poly.entity_id
_entity_poly.type
_entity_poly.pdbx_seq_one_letter_code
_entity_poly.pdbx_strand_id
1 'polypeptide(L)'
;MRKTNSGRMARAAGVVGALGVALTLTTTGMAQAATPGHLTICNHQGSSVTVKFPGRGGLSYSPGMGPTCTTFNSAGQGNERIDVFAGGRFLGSSIYNGQRGTEVHVVPGPSFYVS
;
A
#
# COMPACT_ATOMS: atom_id res chain seq x y z
N MET A 1 42.63 46.02 -19.74
CA MET A 1 42.14 44.73 -19.21
C MET A 1 41.58 43.89 -20.37
N ARG A 2 42.27 42.83 -20.80
CA ARG A 2 41.75 41.84 -21.77
C ARG A 2 42.23 40.45 -21.34
N LYS A 3 41.25 39.53 -21.27
CA LYS A 3 41.23 38.25 -20.55
C LYS A 3 42.18 37.18 -21.14
N THR A 4 42.85 36.46 -20.26
CA THR A 4 43.59 35.20 -20.48
C THR A 4 42.63 33.99 -20.47
N ASN A 5 42.85 33.01 -21.36
CA ASN A 5 42.84 31.54 -21.12
C ASN A 5 42.72 30.82 -22.47
N SER A 6 43.73 30.10 -22.98
CA SER A 6 44.38 28.87 -22.50
C SER A 6 43.47 27.65 -22.49
N GLY A 7 43.82 26.64 -23.29
CA GLY A 7 43.47 25.24 -23.03
C GLY A 7 43.01 24.41 -24.23
N ARG A 8 43.95 23.80 -24.96
CA ARG A 8 43.71 22.61 -25.81
C ARG A 8 43.44 21.41 -24.91
N MET A 9 42.56 20.49 -25.33
CA MET A 9 42.84 19.06 -25.52
C MET A 9 41.54 18.26 -25.66
N ALA A 10 41.37 17.65 -26.83
CA ALA A 10 40.43 16.58 -27.06
C ALA A 10 40.90 15.29 -26.36
N ARG A 11 39.97 14.56 -25.73
CA ARG A 11 40.12 13.13 -25.42
C ARG A 11 38.79 12.43 -25.71
N ALA A 12 38.78 11.67 -26.80
CA ALA A 12 37.76 10.68 -27.10
C ALA A 12 38.19 9.32 -26.54
N ALA A 13 37.27 8.63 -25.87
CA ALA A 13 37.20 7.18 -25.59
C ALA A 13 35.97 7.01 -24.70
N GLY A 14 34.91 6.26 -25.01
CA GLY A 14 34.85 4.94 -25.61
C GLY A 14 34.56 3.90 -24.51
N VAL A 15 33.28 3.64 -24.21
CA VAL A 15 32.78 2.51 -23.37
C VAL A 15 31.39 2.16 -23.93
N VAL A 16 31.25 1.19 -24.84
CA VAL A 16 31.02 -0.27 -24.63
C VAL A 16 29.82 -0.57 -23.73
N GLY A 17 28.84 -1.26 -24.30
CA GLY A 17 27.50 -1.41 -23.77
C GLY A 17 27.34 -2.29 -22.53
N ALA A 18 26.15 -2.16 -21.94
CA ALA A 18 25.53 -3.15 -21.07
C ALA A 18 24.09 -3.36 -21.54
N LEU A 19 23.84 -4.50 -22.17
CA LEU A 19 22.52 -5.12 -22.23
C LEU A 19 22.17 -5.53 -20.79
N GLY A 20 21.18 -4.85 -20.21
CA GLY A 20 20.62 -5.19 -18.91
C GLY A 20 19.11 -5.16 -19.01
N VAL A 21 18.49 -6.34 -18.96
CA VAL A 21 17.04 -6.58 -19.03
C VAL A 21 16.31 -5.66 -18.03
N ALA A 22 15.57 -4.69 -18.56
CA ALA A 22 14.62 -3.92 -17.77
C ALA A 22 13.43 -4.82 -17.44
N LEU A 23 13.47 -5.48 -16.28
CA LEU A 23 12.32 -6.10 -15.65
C LEU A 23 11.31 -4.99 -15.32
N THR A 24 10.42 -4.68 -16.27
CA THR A 24 9.24 -3.84 -16.02
C THR A 24 8.22 -4.67 -15.23
N LEU A 25 8.52 -4.94 -13.97
CA LEU A 25 7.52 -5.31 -12.96
C LEU A 25 7.07 -4.02 -12.27
N THR A 26 6.51 -3.10 -13.05
CA THR A 26 5.68 -2.03 -12.49
C THR A 26 4.33 -2.65 -12.17
N THR A 27 4.25 -3.39 -11.06
CA THR A 27 2.97 -3.51 -10.36
C THR A 27 2.70 -2.12 -9.79
N THR A 28 2.06 -1.27 -10.58
CA THR A 28 1.42 -0.07 -10.08
C THR A 28 0.32 -0.53 -9.13
N GLY A 29 0.69 -0.82 -7.89
CA GLY A 29 -0.25 -0.77 -6.78
C GLY A 29 -0.76 0.65 -6.77
N MET A 30 -1.97 0.85 -7.27
CA MET A 30 -2.65 2.12 -7.11
C MET A 30 -2.77 2.32 -5.60
N ALA A 31 -1.91 3.16 -5.02
CA ALA A 31 -2.15 3.70 -3.70
C ALA A 31 -3.43 4.54 -3.83
N GLN A 32 -4.57 3.92 -3.56
CA GLN A 32 -5.86 4.59 -3.59
C GLN A 32 -5.96 5.38 -2.30
N ALA A 33 -5.58 6.65 -2.34
CA ALA A 33 -5.65 7.56 -1.20
C ALA A 33 -6.95 7.33 -0.43
N ALA A 34 -6.81 6.93 0.84
CA ALA A 34 -7.92 6.76 1.75
C ALA A 34 -8.88 7.96 1.63
N THR A 35 -10.13 7.66 1.28
CA THR A 35 -11.20 8.65 1.16
C THR A 35 -12.00 8.69 2.46
N PRO A 36 -12.51 9.87 2.89
CA PRO A 36 -13.32 9.98 4.11
C PRO A 36 -14.49 9.00 4.12
N GLY A 37 -14.66 8.22 5.18
CA GLY A 37 -15.73 7.22 5.27
C GLY A 37 -15.44 5.88 4.58
N HIS A 38 -14.23 5.68 4.05
CA HIS A 38 -13.85 4.47 3.33
C HIS A 38 -12.84 3.63 4.10
N LEU A 39 -13.05 2.31 4.05
CA LEU A 39 -12.11 1.30 4.51
C LEU A 39 -11.64 0.49 3.30
N THR A 40 -10.36 0.56 2.98
CA THR A 40 -9.75 -0.28 1.95
C THR A 40 -9.06 -1.46 2.62
N ILE A 41 -9.33 -2.66 2.13
CA ILE A 41 -8.73 -3.89 2.64
C ILE A 41 -7.95 -4.52 1.51
N CYS A 42 -6.63 -4.53 1.64
CA CYS A 42 -5.68 -5.15 0.74
C CYS A 42 -5.25 -6.50 1.29
N ASN A 43 -5.54 -7.53 0.50
CA ASN A 43 -5.22 -8.91 0.81
C ASN A 43 -4.09 -9.41 -0.11
N HIS A 44 -3.37 -10.42 0.37
CA HIS A 44 -2.37 -11.15 -0.40
C HIS A 44 -2.93 -12.49 -0.90
N GLN A 45 -2.26 -13.15 -1.85
CA GLN A 45 -2.65 -14.50 -2.30
C GLN A 45 -2.78 -15.48 -1.12
N GLY A 46 -3.87 -16.25 -1.15
CA GLY A 46 -4.04 -17.45 -0.31
C GLY A 46 -4.62 -17.23 1.09
N SER A 47 -4.96 -16.00 1.48
CA SER A 47 -5.61 -15.73 2.78
C SER A 47 -7.00 -15.11 2.58
N SER A 48 -7.93 -15.32 3.51
CA SER A 48 -9.17 -14.53 3.59
C SER A 48 -8.97 -13.49 4.69
N VAL A 49 -9.18 -12.22 4.39
CA VAL A 49 -9.00 -11.13 5.37
C VAL A 49 -10.37 -10.65 5.80
N THR A 50 -10.57 -10.46 7.10
CA THR A 50 -11.79 -9.89 7.65
C THR A 50 -11.42 -8.79 8.62
N VAL A 51 -11.98 -7.60 8.41
CA VAL A 51 -11.86 -6.47 9.34
C VAL A 51 -13.20 -6.32 10.06
N LYS A 52 -13.19 -6.29 11.38
CA LYS A 52 -14.37 -6.15 12.22
C LYS A 52 -14.38 -4.82 12.97
N PHE A 53 -15.55 -4.24 13.12
CA PHE A 53 -15.84 -3.05 13.92
C PHE A 53 -16.55 -3.50 15.21
N PRO A 54 -15.80 -3.79 16.29
CA PRO A 54 -16.39 -4.23 17.56
C PRO A 54 -17.36 -3.20 18.16
N GLY A 55 -17.09 -1.90 17.97
CA GLY A 55 -17.96 -0.82 18.44
C GLY A 55 -19.33 -0.76 17.76
N ARG A 56 -19.47 -1.42 16.60
CA ARG A 56 -20.70 -1.46 15.79
C ARG A 56 -21.36 -2.83 15.79
N GLY A 57 -21.37 -3.49 16.94
CA GLY A 57 -21.99 -4.81 17.10
C GLY A 57 -21.28 -5.91 16.31
N GLY A 58 -20.00 -5.71 15.95
CA GLY A 58 -19.21 -6.69 15.22
C GLY A 58 -19.38 -6.65 13.70
N LEU A 59 -19.88 -5.55 13.13
CA LEU A 59 -19.93 -5.33 11.68
C LEU A 59 -18.59 -5.69 11.02
N SER A 60 -18.63 -6.46 9.93
CA SER A 60 -17.43 -7.03 9.32
C SER A 60 -17.37 -6.81 7.82
N TYR A 61 -16.17 -6.51 7.33
CA TYR A 61 -15.86 -6.38 5.91
C TYR A 61 -14.81 -7.41 5.52
N SER A 62 -15.03 -8.09 4.40
CA SER A 62 -14.15 -9.14 3.90
C SER A 62 -14.07 -9.01 2.39
N PRO A 63 -12.92 -8.66 1.80
CA PRO A 63 -12.72 -8.76 0.36
C PRO A 63 -12.88 -10.21 -0.12
N GLY A 64 -13.07 -10.36 -1.42
CA GLY A 64 -12.98 -11.65 -2.09
C GLY A 64 -11.62 -12.32 -1.86
N MET A 65 -11.56 -13.64 -2.06
CA MET A 65 -10.30 -14.38 -1.95
C MET A 65 -9.33 -13.98 -3.06
N GLY A 66 -8.05 -13.83 -2.71
CA GLY A 66 -6.98 -13.53 -3.66
C GLY A 66 -6.31 -12.17 -3.40
N PRO A 67 -5.29 -11.83 -4.20
CA PRO A 67 -4.54 -10.58 -4.06
C PRO A 67 -5.41 -9.43 -4.60
N THR A 68 -6.22 -8.84 -3.73
CA THR A 68 -7.13 -7.76 -4.10
C THR A 68 -7.18 -6.70 -3.02
N CYS A 69 -7.29 -5.45 -3.46
CA CYS A 69 -7.65 -4.32 -2.62
C CYS A 69 -9.11 -3.99 -2.90
N THR A 70 -9.96 -4.14 -1.88
CA THR A 70 -11.39 -3.79 -1.99
C THR A 70 -11.70 -2.66 -1.04
N THR A 71 -12.31 -1.60 -1.57
CA THR A 71 -12.74 -0.44 -0.80
C THR A 71 -14.21 -0.59 -0.44
N PHE A 72 -14.50 -0.46 0.85
CA PHE A 72 -15.83 -0.51 1.42
C PHE A 72 -16.22 0.86 1.96
N ASN A 73 -17.48 1.21 1.80
CA ASN A 73 -18.06 2.34 2.53
C ASN A 73 -18.37 1.85 3.95
N SER A 74 -17.51 2.20 4.90
CA SER A 74 -17.70 1.80 6.29
C SER A 74 -18.75 2.67 6.97
N ALA A 75 -18.97 3.91 6.51
CA ALA A 75 -19.83 4.91 7.16
C ALA A 75 -19.37 5.26 8.59
N GLY A 76 -19.55 6.52 8.98
CA GLY A 76 -19.04 7.06 10.24
C GLY A 76 -17.79 7.91 10.04
N GLN A 77 -17.77 9.07 10.69
CA GLN A 77 -16.71 10.08 10.57
C GLN A 77 -15.75 10.08 11.77
N GLY A 78 -15.96 9.24 12.77
CA GLY A 78 -15.12 9.18 13.98
C GLY A 78 -13.95 8.21 13.86
N ASN A 79 -13.02 8.31 14.79
CA ASN A 79 -12.04 7.26 15.01
C ASN A 79 -12.71 6.09 15.72
N GLU A 80 -12.55 4.88 15.18
CA GLU A 80 -13.10 3.66 15.75
C GLU A 80 -12.06 2.55 15.76
N ARG A 81 -12.06 1.70 16.79
CA ARG A 81 -11.26 0.50 16.80
C ARG A 81 -11.75 -0.48 15.72
N ILE A 82 -10.81 -1.07 15.00
CA ILE A 82 -11.02 -2.21 14.12
C ILE A 82 -10.15 -3.39 14.54
N ASP A 83 -10.65 -4.60 14.34
CA ASP A 83 -9.94 -5.86 14.58
C ASP A 83 -9.71 -6.57 13.24
N VAL A 84 -8.47 -6.97 12.97
CA VAL A 84 -8.05 -7.57 11.70
C VAL A 84 -7.82 -9.06 11.88
N PHE A 85 -8.40 -9.86 10.99
CA PHE A 85 -8.29 -11.31 10.96
C PHE A 85 -7.80 -11.78 9.60
N ALA A 86 -6.98 -12.83 9.56
CA ALA A 86 -6.62 -13.55 8.34
C ALA A 86 -6.80 -15.06 8.53
N GLY A 87 -7.52 -15.71 7.60
CA GLY A 87 -7.83 -17.15 7.70
C GLY A 87 -8.59 -17.51 8.98
N GLY A 88 -9.39 -16.58 9.51
CA GLY A 88 -10.10 -16.73 10.79
C GLY A 88 -9.25 -16.49 12.05
N ARG A 89 -7.93 -16.26 11.91
CA ARG A 89 -7.04 -15.96 13.04
C ARG A 89 -6.92 -14.45 13.25
N PHE A 90 -7.01 -14.02 14.51
CA PHE A 90 -6.80 -12.63 14.89
C PHE A 90 -5.33 -12.24 14.66
N LEU A 91 -5.11 -11.14 13.94
CA LEU A 91 -3.78 -10.57 13.70
C LEU A 91 -3.48 -9.41 14.64
N GLY A 92 -4.49 -8.59 14.96
CA GLY A 92 -4.35 -7.45 15.84
C GLY A 92 -5.46 -6.42 15.65
N SER A 93 -5.33 -5.29 16.33
CA SER A 93 -6.28 -4.18 16.26
C SER A 93 -5.60 -2.91 15.78
N SER A 94 -6.38 -2.06 15.12
CA SER A 94 -5.94 -0.71 14.72
C SER A 94 -7.08 0.29 14.86
N ILE A 95 -6.83 1.55 14.53
CA ILE A 95 -7.83 2.61 14.51
C ILE A 95 -8.21 2.91 13.07
N TYR A 96 -9.48 2.68 12.74
CA TYR A 96 -10.13 3.26 11.58
C TYR A 96 -10.36 4.76 11.82
N ASN A 97 -9.94 5.60 10.90
CA ASN A 97 -10.19 7.04 10.92
C ASN A 97 -11.27 7.39 9.90
N GLY A 98 -12.49 7.66 10.37
CA GLY A 98 -13.61 7.99 9.47
C GLY A 98 -13.47 9.31 8.71
N GLN A 99 -12.63 10.23 9.16
CA GLN A 99 -12.42 11.51 8.48
C GLN A 99 -11.44 11.41 7.32
N ARG A 100 -10.47 10.50 7.42
CA ARG A 100 -9.42 10.31 6.41
C ARG A 100 -9.63 9.04 5.58
N GLY A 101 -10.45 8.12 6.06
CA GLY A 101 -10.43 6.74 5.59
C GLY A 101 -9.26 5.98 6.21
N THR A 102 -9.17 4.68 5.89
CA THR A 102 -8.12 3.81 6.41
C THR A 102 -7.87 2.68 5.44
N GLU A 103 -6.60 2.37 5.18
CA GLU A 103 -6.21 1.22 4.38
C GLU A 103 -5.57 0.16 5.27
N VAL A 104 -6.09 -1.06 5.23
CA VAL A 104 -5.54 -2.21 5.95
C VAL A 104 -4.85 -3.12 4.96
N HIS A 105 -3.54 -3.30 5.13
CA HIS A 105 -2.69 -4.11 4.26
C HIS A 105 -2.20 -5.33 5.01
N VAL A 106 -2.69 -6.51 4.63
CA VAL A 106 -2.21 -7.78 5.18
C VAL A 106 -1.00 -8.25 4.39
N VAL A 107 0.07 -8.58 5.09
CA VAL A 107 1.35 -9.01 4.50
C VAL A 107 1.57 -10.51 4.74
N PRO A 108 2.48 -11.17 4.00
CA PRO A 108 2.79 -12.57 4.25
C PRO A 108 3.24 -12.82 5.70
N GLY A 109 2.53 -13.70 6.39
CA GLY A 109 2.73 -14.00 7.82
C GLY A 109 1.56 -13.53 8.70
N PRO A 110 1.67 -13.61 10.03
CA PRO A 110 0.60 -13.21 10.95
C PRO A 110 0.65 -11.70 11.26
N SER A 111 0.71 -10.85 10.23
CA SER A 111 0.87 -9.40 10.41
C SER A 111 0.15 -8.57 9.37
N PHE A 112 -0.05 -7.30 9.70
CA PHE A 112 -0.65 -6.29 8.84
C PHE A 112 -0.07 -4.91 9.18
N TYR A 113 -0.28 -3.95 8.31
CA TYR A 113 -0.05 -2.54 8.59
C TYR A 113 -1.23 -1.70 8.13
N VAL A 114 -1.28 -0.46 8.59
CA VAL A 114 -2.35 0.49 8.28
C VAL A 114 -1.75 1.79 7.77
N SER A 115 -2.37 2.37 6.74
CA SER A 115 -2.03 3.67 6.16
C SER A 115 -3.24 4.57 5.98
#